data_AF-A0A1I2ZSQ6-F1
#
_entry.id   AF-A0A1I2ZSQ6-F1
#
_cell.length_a   1.000
_cell.length_b   1.000
_cell.length_c   1.000
_cell.angle_alpha   90.00
_cell.angle_beta   90.00
_cell.angle_gamma   90.00
#
_symmetry.space_group_name_H-M   'P 1'
#
loop_
_entity.id
_entity.type
_entity.pdbx_description
1 polymer ?
#
loop_
_entity_poly.entity_id
_entity_poly.type
_entity_poly.pdbx_seq_one_letter_code
_entity_poly.pdbx_strand_id
1 'polypeptide(L)'
;MTHRPIPPASFAVDNSAGNGGSGGHSVDGNGGRDDDSGRDRDVDRAGDVDRDPDSNREDGRSERAKREPMTVRPLRDRRYVVETDGGTYVVALDSGSCSCPDHEIRGSRCKHLRRVAIEVTEGRLPAPDERIGVCAVCGVETFVPFAASGPRLCERHGFDRGDAVRDRETGKLLVVTHVTERRADEYRTDEGRPIDQYPTNAAYGAHEPVVEAVYAESLGPAHGIDDARRYGFPASRLVPVDVDREE
;
A
#
# COMPACT_ATOMS: atom_id res chain seq x y z
N MET A 1 -10.07 31.41 8.69
CA MET A 1 -10.90 30.37 8.06
C MET A 1 -10.31 29.02 8.41
N THR A 2 -11.00 28.24 9.24
CA THR A 2 -10.56 26.93 9.75
C THR A 2 -11.20 25.83 8.92
N HIS A 3 -10.40 25.06 8.19
CA HIS A 3 -10.88 23.87 7.50
C HIS A 3 -10.94 22.68 8.46
N ARG A 4 -12.16 22.15 8.64
CA ARG A 4 -12.44 20.89 9.33
C ARG A 4 -12.09 19.71 8.39
N PRO A 5 -11.47 18.63 8.89
CA PRO A 5 -11.25 17.42 8.12
C PRO A 5 -12.57 16.65 7.89
N ILE A 6 -12.72 16.09 6.69
CA ILE A 6 -13.84 15.24 6.27
C ILE A 6 -13.53 13.79 6.70
N PRO A 7 -14.42 13.10 7.42
CA PRO A 7 -14.22 11.70 7.80
C PRO A 7 -14.47 10.74 6.60
N PRO A 8 -13.82 9.57 6.56
CA PRO A 8 -14.08 8.56 5.52
C PRO A 8 -15.47 7.93 5.66
N ALA A 9 -16.08 7.62 4.53
CA ALA A 9 -17.42 7.05 4.41
C ALA A 9 -17.47 5.61 4.91
N SER A 10 -18.29 5.36 5.93
CA SER A 10 -18.67 4.03 6.40
C SER A 10 -19.70 3.42 5.44
N PHE A 11 -19.40 2.25 4.88
CA PHE A 11 -20.38 1.46 4.14
C PHE A 11 -21.32 0.75 5.13
N ALA A 12 -22.62 1.07 5.05
CA ALA A 12 -23.69 0.39 5.75
C ALA A 12 -24.07 -0.88 4.97
N VAL A 13 -24.12 -2.02 5.65
CA VAL A 13 -24.74 -3.25 5.16
C VAL A 13 -26.13 -3.36 5.77
N ASP A 14 -27.15 -3.19 4.92
CA ASP A 14 -28.55 -3.49 5.23
C ASP A 14 -28.74 -5.01 5.33
N ASN A 15 -29.00 -5.51 6.54
CA ASN A 15 -29.53 -6.86 6.74
C ASN A 15 -31.00 -6.77 7.13
N SER A 16 -31.86 -6.88 6.13
CA SER A 16 -33.29 -7.15 6.30
C SER A 16 -33.54 -8.66 6.23
N ALA A 17 -33.85 -9.28 7.36
CA ALA A 17 -34.59 -10.55 7.40
C ALA A 17 -35.33 -10.64 8.74
N GLY A 18 -36.66 -10.58 8.66
CA GLY A 18 -37.54 -10.75 9.80
C GLY A 18 -37.70 -12.22 10.19
N ASN A 19 -37.98 -12.45 11.46
CA ASN A 19 -38.86 -13.54 11.89
C ASN A 19 -39.49 -13.18 13.26
N GLY A 20 -40.83 -13.18 13.33
CA GLY A 20 -41.55 -13.33 14.60
C GLY A 20 -41.32 -14.74 15.14
N GLY A 21 -41.62 -15.12 16.38
CA GLY A 21 -42.50 -14.63 17.43
C GLY A 21 -42.83 -15.86 18.30
N SER A 22 -43.32 -15.62 19.53
CA SER A 22 -43.73 -16.59 20.59
C SER A 22 -42.57 -17.33 21.29
N GLY A 23 -42.40 -17.31 22.62
CA GLY A 23 -43.35 -17.34 23.75
C GLY A 23 -43.11 -18.69 24.44
N GLY A 24 -42.34 -18.81 25.52
CA GLY A 24 -42.68 -18.47 26.91
C GLY A 24 -42.71 -19.77 27.73
N HIS A 25 -42.06 -19.82 28.90
CA HIS A 25 -42.46 -20.48 30.15
C HIS A 25 -41.26 -20.79 31.06
N SER A 26 -41.36 -20.27 32.28
CA SER A 26 -40.56 -20.63 33.46
C SER A 26 -40.89 -22.04 33.95
N VAL A 27 -39.95 -22.70 34.63
CA VAL A 27 -40.15 -23.36 35.95
C VAL A 27 -38.80 -23.75 36.57
N ASP A 28 -38.84 -23.82 37.88
CA ASP A 28 -37.79 -23.91 38.89
C ASP A 28 -37.10 -25.28 39.03
N GLY A 29 -35.91 -25.26 39.66
CA GLY A 29 -35.70 -26.04 40.89
C GLY A 29 -34.93 -27.36 40.84
N ASN A 30 -33.76 -27.32 41.50
CA ASN A 30 -33.28 -28.25 42.54
C ASN A 30 -32.28 -29.39 42.18
N GLY A 31 -31.11 -29.34 42.85
CA GLY A 31 -30.66 -30.42 43.73
C GLY A 31 -29.65 -31.48 43.24
N GLY A 32 -28.41 -31.40 43.74
CA GLY A 32 -27.82 -32.50 44.55
C GLY A 32 -26.92 -33.57 43.90
N ARG A 33 -25.63 -33.52 44.30
CA ARG A 33 -24.73 -34.59 44.81
C ARG A 33 -24.25 -35.76 43.91
N ASP A 34 -22.91 -35.81 43.83
CA ASP A 34 -21.96 -36.88 44.16
C ASP A 34 -21.97 -38.28 43.50
N ASP A 35 -20.72 -38.69 43.21
CA ASP A 35 -20.12 -40.04 43.15
C ASP A 35 -19.95 -40.80 41.80
N ASP A 36 -18.66 -40.86 41.42
CA ASP A 36 -17.83 -42.03 41.14
C ASP A 36 -18.24 -43.04 40.05
N SER A 37 -17.44 -43.12 38.97
CA SER A 37 -16.62 -44.30 38.64
C SER A 37 -16.16 -44.28 37.17
N GLY A 38 -14.87 -44.56 36.99
CA GLY A 38 -14.17 -44.41 35.71
C GLY A 38 -14.51 -45.44 34.64
N ARG A 39 -13.96 -45.18 33.44
CA ARG A 39 -13.44 -46.17 32.49
C ARG A 39 -12.69 -45.46 31.36
N ASP A 40 -11.45 -45.88 31.19
CA ASP A 40 -10.58 -45.68 30.04
C ASP A 40 -11.31 -45.95 28.72
N ARG A 41 -11.14 -45.07 27.72
CA ARG A 41 -10.90 -45.42 26.30
C ARG A 41 -10.23 -44.26 25.55
N ASP A 42 -9.00 -44.51 25.12
CA ASP A 42 -8.33 -43.83 24.02
C ASP A 42 -9.22 -43.78 22.76
N VAL A 43 -9.40 -42.60 22.18
CA VAL A 43 -9.60 -42.45 20.73
C VAL A 43 -9.00 -41.10 20.29
N ASP A 44 -7.92 -41.19 19.52
CA ASP A 44 -7.36 -40.11 18.71
C ASP A 44 -8.46 -39.41 17.91
N ARG A 45 -8.81 -38.17 18.27
CA ARG A 45 -9.61 -37.29 17.43
C ARG A 45 -8.72 -36.22 16.83
N ALA A 46 -8.13 -36.57 15.69
CA ALA A 46 -7.59 -35.62 14.74
C ALA A 46 -8.60 -34.48 14.53
N GLY A 47 -8.12 -33.24 14.67
CA GLY A 47 -8.91 -32.06 14.38
C GLY A 47 -9.35 -32.07 12.92
N ASP A 48 -10.66 -32.27 12.71
CA ASP A 48 -11.36 -31.81 11.53
C ASP A 48 -11.23 -30.28 11.51
N VAL A 49 -10.20 -29.79 10.82
CA VAL A 49 -10.15 -28.41 10.39
C VAL A 49 -11.17 -28.32 9.26
N ASP A 50 -12.28 -27.63 9.51
CA ASP A 50 -13.26 -27.21 8.51
C ASP A 50 -12.54 -26.48 7.37
N ARG A 51 -12.04 -27.25 6.39
CA ARG A 51 -11.46 -26.72 5.17
C ARG A 51 -12.62 -26.51 4.21
N ASP A 52 -13.10 -25.26 4.21
CA ASP A 52 -14.20 -24.78 3.41
C ASP A 52 -14.06 -25.24 1.95
N PRO A 53 -15.00 -26.04 1.40
CA PRO A 53 -14.88 -26.61 0.05
C PRO A 53 -14.93 -25.54 -1.06
N ASP A 54 -15.32 -24.31 -0.74
CA ASP A 54 -15.23 -23.17 -1.67
C ASP A 54 -13.79 -22.68 -1.86
N SER A 55 -12.93 -22.75 -0.83
CA SER A 55 -11.51 -22.39 -0.96
C SER A 55 -10.80 -23.21 -2.04
N ASN A 56 -11.04 -24.53 -2.08
CA ASN A 56 -10.47 -25.42 -3.10
C ASN A 56 -11.01 -25.15 -4.52
N ARG A 57 -12.25 -24.66 -4.66
CA ARG A 57 -12.83 -24.28 -5.97
C ARG A 57 -12.33 -22.92 -6.45
N GLU A 58 -12.17 -21.98 -5.54
CA GLU A 58 -11.55 -20.67 -5.79
C GLU A 58 -10.07 -20.81 -6.15
N ASP A 59 -9.35 -21.69 -5.46
CA ASP A 59 -7.96 -22.06 -5.77
C ASP A 59 -7.85 -22.69 -7.16
N GLY A 60 -8.71 -23.66 -7.51
CA GLY A 60 -8.69 -24.30 -8.83
C GLY A 60 -8.96 -23.31 -9.99
N ARG A 61 -9.81 -22.31 -9.77
CA ARG A 61 -10.14 -21.28 -10.78
C ARG A 61 -9.04 -20.21 -10.90
N SER A 62 -8.37 -19.90 -9.80
CA SER A 62 -7.20 -19.01 -9.76
C SER A 62 -5.98 -19.68 -10.40
N GLU A 63 -5.78 -20.97 -10.16
CA GLU A 63 -4.73 -21.78 -10.79
C GLU A 63 -4.91 -21.89 -12.31
N ARG A 64 -6.14 -22.06 -12.81
CA ARG A 64 -6.39 -22.03 -14.26
C ARG A 64 -6.09 -20.65 -14.84
N ALA A 65 -6.47 -19.58 -14.14
CA ALA A 65 -6.16 -18.23 -14.57
C ALA A 65 -4.65 -18.00 -14.65
N LYS A 66 -3.84 -18.60 -13.76
CA LYS A 66 -2.36 -18.54 -13.80
C LYS A 66 -1.73 -19.32 -14.96
N ARG A 67 -2.33 -20.43 -15.41
CA ARG A 67 -1.76 -21.33 -16.42
C ARG A 67 -2.06 -20.94 -17.86
N GLU A 68 -3.19 -20.28 -18.13
CA GLU A 68 -3.50 -19.81 -19.49
C GLU A 68 -2.63 -18.60 -19.85
N PRO A 69 -1.99 -18.58 -21.04
CA PRO A 69 -1.17 -17.45 -21.47
C PRO A 69 -2.07 -16.22 -21.64
N MET A 70 -1.83 -15.21 -20.82
CA MET A 70 -2.51 -13.92 -20.89
C MET A 70 -1.47 -12.82 -20.70
N THR A 71 -1.45 -11.86 -21.61
CA THR A 71 -0.62 -10.66 -21.46
C THR A 71 -1.47 -9.56 -20.84
N VAL A 72 -1.01 -8.98 -19.74
CA VAL A 72 -1.73 -7.91 -19.04
C VAL A 72 -0.93 -6.62 -19.13
N ARG A 73 -1.59 -5.52 -19.49
CA ARG A 73 -0.97 -4.20 -19.64
C ARG A 73 -1.82 -3.13 -18.97
N PRO A 74 -1.24 -2.24 -18.15
CA PRO A 74 -1.98 -1.15 -17.53
C PRO A 74 -2.28 -0.04 -18.55
N LEU A 75 -3.43 0.59 -18.42
CA LEU A 75 -3.85 1.76 -19.18
C LEU A 75 -3.70 3.03 -18.34
N ARG A 76 -3.69 4.18 -19.03
CA ARG A 76 -3.56 5.51 -18.40
C ARG A 76 -4.81 5.96 -17.62
N ASP A 77 -5.85 5.16 -17.60
CA ASP A 77 -7.16 5.46 -16.99
C ASP A 77 -7.54 4.47 -15.89
N ARG A 78 -6.53 3.86 -15.24
CA ARG A 78 -6.68 2.92 -14.11
C ARG A 78 -7.31 1.58 -14.48
N ARG A 79 -7.44 1.30 -15.77
CA ARG A 79 -7.91 0.02 -16.32
C ARG A 79 -6.75 -0.80 -16.86
N TYR A 80 -7.04 -2.05 -17.20
CA TYR A 80 -6.05 -3.01 -17.67
C TYR A 80 -6.56 -3.65 -18.95
N VAL A 81 -5.67 -3.80 -19.92
CA VAL A 81 -5.91 -4.61 -21.11
C VAL A 81 -5.38 -6.01 -20.82
N VAL A 82 -6.22 -7.01 -21.08
CA VAL A 82 -5.87 -8.42 -21.02
C VAL A 82 -5.98 -8.99 -22.42
N GLU A 83 -4.84 -9.39 -22.98
CA GLU A 83 -4.74 -10.05 -24.28
C GLU A 83 -4.67 -11.56 -24.06
N THR A 84 -5.54 -12.28 -24.76
CA THR A 84 -5.66 -13.74 -24.70
C THR A 84 -5.83 -14.28 -26.11
N ASP A 85 -5.73 -15.60 -26.28
CA ASP A 85 -6.03 -16.24 -27.57
C ASP A 85 -7.48 -16.00 -28.04
N GLY A 86 -8.40 -15.74 -27.11
CA GLY A 86 -9.82 -15.45 -27.38
C GLY A 86 -10.12 -13.98 -27.69
N GLY A 87 -9.11 -13.10 -27.63
CA GLY A 87 -9.25 -11.67 -27.90
C GLY A 87 -8.72 -10.79 -26.77
N THR A 88 -8.99 -9.49 -26.90
CA THR A 88 -8.52 -8.42 -26.02
C THR A 88 -9.67 -7.87 -25.20
N TYR A 89 -9.52 -7.83 -23.88
CA TYR A 89 -10.56 -7.37 -22.95
C TYR A 89 -10.04 -6.26 -22.04
N VAL A 90 -10.93 -5.35 -21.67
CA VAL A 90 -10.65 -4.29 -20.71
C VAL A 90 -11.19 -4.67 -19.34
N VAL A 91 -10.37 -4.54 -18.32
CA VAL A 91 -10.68 -4.86 -16.92
C VAL A 91 -10.55 -3.59 -16.09
N ALA A 92 -11.56 -3.30 -15.27
CA ALA A 92 -11.53 -2.23 -14.28
C ALA A 92 -11.66 -2.85 -12.88
N LEU A 93 -10.51 -3.03 -12.22
CA LEU A 93 -10.39 -3.66 -10.91
C LEU A 93 -11.27 -2.97 -9.85
N ASP A 94 -11.27 -1.63 -9.80
CA ASP A 94 -12.02 -0.84 -8.82
C ASP A 94 -13.53 -1.14 -8.84
N SER A 95 -14.07 -1.28 -10.06
CA SER A 95 -15.49 -1.60 -10.27
C SER A 95 -15.78 -3.09 -10.30
N GLY A 96 -14.74 -3.94 -10.23
CA GLY A 96 -14.86 -5.38 -10.43
C GLY A 96 -15.40 -5.78 -11.82
N SER A 97 -15.22 -4.95 -12.84
CA SER A 97 -15.82 -5.14 -14.17
C SER A 97 -14.82 -5.61 -15.23
N CYS A 98 -15.33 -6.36 -16.21
CA CYS A 98 -14.57 -6.82 -17.37
C CYS A 98 -15.44 -6.83 -18.63
N SER A 99 -14.89 -6.37 -19.75
CA SER A 99 -15.57 -6.35 -21.06
C SER A 99 -15.61 -7.72 -21.76
N CYS A 100 -15.40 -8.82 -21.03
CA CYS A 100 -15.48 -10.15 -21.62
C CYS A 100 -16.92 -10.67 -21.59
N PRO A 101 -17.33 -11.48 -22.59
CA PRO A 101 -18.69 -12.00 -22.65
C PRO A 101 -19.10 -12.76 -21.39
N ASP A 102 -18.18 -13.49 -20.76
CA ASP A 102 -18.45 -14.22 -19.52
C ASP A 102 -18.88 -13.30 -18.37
N HIS A 103 -18.30 -12.10 -18.29
CA HIS A 103 -18.63 -11.14 -17.26
C HIS A 103 -19.88 -10.32 -17.65
N GLU A 104 -19.99 -9.90 -18.90
CA GLU A 104 -21.17 -9.15 -19.39
C GLU A 104 -22.47 -9.95 -19.30
N ILE A 105 -22.40 -11.27 -19.56
CA ILE A 105 -23.58 -12.14 -19.55
C ILE A 105 -23.90 -12.64 -18.14
N ARG A 106 -22.89 -12.98 -17.33
CA ARG A 106 -23.10 -13.66 -16.04
C ARG A 106 -22.84 -12.79 -14.81
N GLY A 107 -22.27 -11.60 -14.95
CA GLY A 107 -21.85 -10.73 -13.84
C GLY A 107 -20.77 -11.32 -12.91
N SER A 108 -20.23 -12.51 -13.24
CA SER A 108 -19.35 -13.25 -12.34
C SER A 108 -17.90 -12.75 -12.40
N ARG A 109 -17.10 -12.98 -11.34
CA ARG A 109 -15.64 -12.79 -11.39
C ARG A 109 -15.08 -13.71 -12.48
N CYS A 110 -14.68 -13.15 -13.62
CA CYS A 110 -14.14 -13.88 -14.76
C CYS A 110 -12.66 -14.21 -14.55
N LYS A 111 -12.06 -14.99 -15.46
CA LYS A 111 -10.63 -15.33 -15.39
C LYS A 111 -9.73 -14.09 -15.56
N HIS A 112 -10.15 -13.11 -16.36
CA HIS A 112 -9.39 -11.89 -16.60
C HIS A 112 -9.30 -11.03 -15.33
N LEU A 113 -10.41 -10.83 -14.62
CA LEU A 113 -10.43 -10.16 -13.32
C LEU A 113 -9.49 -10.83 -12.31
N ARG A 114 -9.53 -12.17 -12.23
CA ARG A 114 -8.60 -12.91 -11.35
C ARG A 114 -7.15 -12.73 -11.77
N ARG A 115 -6.86 -12.81 -13.07
CA ARG A 115 -5.51 -12.63 -13.59
C ARG A 115 -4.97 -11.24 -13.23
N VAL A 116 -5.71 -10.15 -13.51
CA VAL A 116 -5.26 -8.80 -13.17
C VAL A 116 -5.08 -8.63 -11.66
N ALA A 117 -6.01 -9.15 -10.84
CA ALA A 117 -5.86 -9.11 -9.39
C ALA A 117 -4.57 -9.79 -8.92
N ILE A 118 -4.24 -10.96 -9.47
CA ILE A 118 -2.99 -11.67 -9.15
C ILE A 118 -1.75 -10.84 -9.54
N GLU A 119 -1.71 -10.32 -10.77
CA GLU A 119 -0.57 -9.53 -11.25
C GLU A 119 -0.32 -8.26 -10.42
N VAL A 120 -1.40 -7.59 -9.98
CA VAL A 120 -1.33 -6.41 -9.10
C VAL A 120 -0.91 -6.82 -7.68
N THR A 121 -1.50 -7.87 -7.10
CA THR A 121 -1.13 -8.35 -5.76
C THR A 121 0.30 -8.85 -5.68
N GLU A 122 0.85 -9.39 -6.76
CA GLU A 122 2.25 -9.81 -6.84
C GLU A 122 3.23 -8.66 -7.16
N GLY A 123 2.74 -7.41 -7.24
CA GLY A 123 3.58 -6.24 -7.52
C GLY A 123 4.18 -6.22 -8.93
N ARG A 124 3.62 -6.99 -9.86
CA ARG A 124 4.08 -7.02 -11.27
C ARG A 124 3.44 -5.91 -12.11
N LEU A 125 2.29 -5.40 -11.66
CA LEU A 125 1.58 -4.29 -12.27
C LEU A 125 1.22 -3.24 -11.20
N PRO A 126 1.13 -1.94 -11.57
CA PRO A 126 0.68 -0.91 -10.65
C PRO A 126 -0.76 -1.20 -10.20
N ALA A 127 -1.09 -0.83 -8.97
CA ALA A 127 -2.48 -0.83 -8.50
C ALA A 127 -3.33 0.23 -9.25
N PRO A 128 -4.67 0.16 -9.17
CA PRO A 128 -5.54 1.11 -9.87
C PRO A 128 -5.32 2.58 -9.49
N ASP A 129 -4.92 2.84 -8.24
CA ASP A 129 -4.56 4.15 -7.72
C ASP A 129 -3.08 4.51 -7.94
N GLU A 130 -2.36 3.71 -8.72
CA GLU A 130 -0.96 3.89 -9.06
C GLU A 130 -0.74 3.99 -10.58
N ARG A 131 0.47 4.39 -10.96
CA ARG A 131 0.97 4.34 -12.32
C ARG A 131 2.46 4.02 -12.33
N ILE A 132 2.97 3.60 -13.47
CA ILE A 132 4.42 3.47 -13.69
C ILE A 132 5.03 4.88 -13.73
N GLY A 133 5.99 5.12 -12.86
CA GLY A 133 6.89 6.27 -12.83
C GLY A 133 8.35 5.82 -12.95
N VAL A 134 9.26 6.79 -12.93
CA VAL A 134 10.71 6.54 -12.93
C VAL A 134 11.33 7.25 -11.74
N CYS A 135 12.30 6.58 -11.11
CA CYS A 135 13.07 7.18 -10.02
C CYS A 135 13.95 8.32 -10.57
N ALA A 136 13.84 9.50 -9.99
CA ALA A 136 14.62 10.68 -10.34
C ALA A 136 16.10 10.59 -9.94
N VAL A 137 16.51 9.54 -9.22
CA VAL A 137 17.92 9.32 -8.83
C VAL A 137 18.58 8.24 -9.67
N CYS A 138 17.95 7.07 -9.82
CA CYS A 138 18.56 5.92 -10.50
C CYS A 138 17.86 5.49 -11.79
N GLY A 139 16.74 6.13 -12.17
CA GLY A 139 16.04 5.87 -13.42
C GLY A 139 15.22 4.57 -13.48
N VAL A 140 15.27 3.72 -12.44
CA VAL A 140 14.47 2.49 -12.41
C VAL A 140 12.97 2.79 -12.39
N GLU A 141 12.19 1.92 -13.04
CA GLU A 141 10.73 1.97 -12.98
C GLU A 141 10.27 1.71 -11.54
N THR A 142 9.24 2.43 -11.12
CA THR A 142 8.64 2.31 -9.79
C THR A 142 7.16 2.63 -9.88
N PHE A 143 6.35 2.02 -9.03
CA PHE A 143 4.95 2.40 -8.92
C PHE A 143 4.84 3.65 -8.06
N VAL A 144 4.00 4.58 -8.50
CA VAL A 144 3.79 5.86 -7.84
C VAL A 144 2.30 6.17 -7.81
N PRO A 145 1.81 6.95 -6.83
CA PRO A 145 0.40 7.28 -6.80
C PRO A 145 -0.03 7.96 -8.11
N PHE A 146 -1.23 7.64 -8.59
CA PHE A 146 -1.69 8.04 -9.91
C PHE A 146 -1.75 9.57 -10.06
N ALA A 147 -2.22 10.25 -9.01
CA ALA A 147 -2.36 11.70 -8.96
C ALA A 147 -1.03 12.43 -8.66
N ALA A 148 0.05 11.69 -8.43
CA ALA A 148 1.30 12.24 -7.95
C ALA A 148 1.98 13.09 -9.05
N SER A 149 2.34 14.34 -8.71
CA SER A 149 3.01 15.31 -9.57
C SER A 149 4.48 15.57 -9.21
N GLY A 150 5.34 15.81 -10.20
CA GLY A 150 6.78 16.08 -9.97
C GLY A 150 7.67 14.83 -9.93
N PRO A 151 8.92 14.96 -9.46
CA PRO A 151 9.92 13.89 -9.48
C PRO A 151 9.61 12.83 -8.42
N ARG A 152 9.94 11.57 -8.71
CA ARG A 152 9.57 10.41 -7.88
C ARG A 152 10.78 9.60 -7.48
N LEU A 153 10.69 8.89 -6.36
CA LEU A 153 11.77 8.06 -5.84
C LEU A 153 11.26 6.62 -5.76
N CYS A 154 12.11 5.66 -6.10
CA CYS A 154 11.84 4.25 -5.79
C CYS A 154 12.08 4.00 -4.31
N GLU A 155 11.62 2.86 -3.80
CA GLU A 155 11.76 2.48 -2.37
C GLU A 155 13.18 2.67 -1.83
N ARG A 156 14.21 2.32 -2.62
CA ARG A 156 15.63 2.49 -2.23
C ARG A 156 16.05 3.94 -1.99
N HIS A 157 15.49 4.87 -2.76
CA HIS A 157 15.82 6.29 -2.68
C HIS A 157 14.70 7.10 -2.02
N GLY A 158 13.63 6.44 -1.58
CA GLY A 158 12.52 7.05 -0.88
C GLY A 158 12.94 7.45 0.53
N PHE A 159 12.23 8.42 1.08
CA PHE A 159 12.39 8.84 2.47
C PHE A 159 11.02 9.08 3.05
N ASP A 160 10.83 8.63 4.29
CA ASP A 160 9.70 8.94 5.12
C ASP A 160 10.05 10.03 6.13
N ARG A 161 9.01 10.72 6.59
CA ARG A 161 9.18 11.69 7.67
C ARG A 161 9.66 10.98 8.93
N GLY A 162 10.76 11.45 9.49
CA GLY A 162 11.41 10.87 10.67
C GLY A 162 12.64 10.03 10.34
N ASP A 163 12.90 9.73 9.07
CA ASP A 163 14.09 8.95 8.68
C ASP A 163 15.38 9.65 9.08
N ALA A 164 16.29 8.89 9.67
CA ALA A 164 17.63 9.33 9.97
C ALA A 164 18.53 9.17 8.75
N VAL A 165 19.12 10.27 8.29
CA VAL A 165 19.95 10.32 7.08
C VAL A 165 21.26 11.04 7.36
N ARG A 166 22.31 10.70 6.61
CA ARG A 166 23.58 11.44 6.59
C ARG A 166 23.68 12.29 5.34
N ASP A 167 24.10 13.53 5.54
CA ASP A 167 24.54 14.38 4.44
C ASP A 167 25.89 13.88 3.93
N ARG A 168 25.97 13.48 2.66
CA ARG A 168 27.22 13.01 2.04
C ARG A 168 28.33 14.07 2.03
N GLU A 169 27.99 15.35 1.95
CA GLU A 169 28.98 16.43 1.87
C GLU A 169 29.63 16.74 3.23
N THR A 170 28.87 16.62 4.32
CA THR A 170 29.33 17.02 5.66
C THR A 170 29.47 15.85 6.64
N GLY A 171 28.91 14.68 6.33
CA GLY A 171 28.82 13.52 7.21
C GLY A 171 27.85 13.70 8.38
N LYS A 172 27.20 14.87 8.50
CA LYS A 172 26.29 15.19 9.61
C LYS A 172 25.00 14.39 9.53
N LEU A 173 24.45 14.11 10.71
CA LEU A 173 23.16 13.43 10.85
C LEU A 173 22.01 14.43 10.75
N LEU A 174 21.01 14.08 9.95
CA LEU A 174 19.76 14.81 9.78
C LEU A 174 18.57 13.88 9.98
N VAL A 175 17.42 14.49 10.22
CA VAL A 175 16.12 13.82 10.28
C VAL A 175 15.25 14.40 9.18
N VAL A 176 14.71 13.55 8.32
CA VAL A 176 13.84 13.94 7.20
C VAL A 176 12.52 14.48 7.74
N THR A 177 12.09 15.63 7.23
CA THR A 177 10.79 16.22 7.57
C THR A 177 9.77 16.05 6.46
N HIS A 178 10.20 16.15 5.20
CA HIS A 178 9.31 16.11 4.04
C HIS A 178 10.06 15.87 2.74
N VAL A 179 9.51 15.06 1.84
CA VAL A 179 9.98 14.93 0.44
C VAL A 179 9.09 15.79 -0.44
N THR A 180 9.66 16.80 -1.09
CA THR A 180 8.88 17.74 -1.89
C THR A 180 8.59 17.22 -3.30
N GLU A 181 7.51 17.73 -3.90
CA GLU A 181 7.21 17.51 -5.32
C GLU A 181 8.01 18.46 -6.26
N ARG A 182 8.94 19.26 -5.72
CA ARG A 182 9.68 20.26 -6.49
C ARG A 182 11.09 19.77 -6.80
N ARG A 183 11.52 20.03 -8.03
CA ARG A 183 12.88 19.73 -8.50
C ARG A 183 13.89 20.69 -7.86
N ALA A 184 15.14 20.26 -7.74
CA ALA A 184 16.21 21.06 -7.16
C ALA A 184 16.48 22.38 -7.91
N ASP A 185 16.23 22.44 -9.23
CA ASP A 185 16.30 23.66 -10.05
C ASP A 185 15.06 24.58 -9.94
N GLU A 186 13.99 24.12 -9.30
CA GLU A 186 12.74 24.85 -9.14
C GLU A 186 12.51 25.33 -7.70
N TYR A 187 12.94 24.53 -6.72
CA TYR A 187 12.81 24.84 -5.31
C TYR A 187 13.78 25.95 -4.92
N ARG A 188 13.25 27.04 -4.36
CA ARG A 188 14.03 28.20 -3.92
C ARG A 188 14.10 28.23 -2.40
N THR A 189 15.28 28.53 -1.87
CA THR A 189 15.49 28.83 -0.45
C THR A 189 14.89 30.21 -0.10
N ASP A 190 14.92 30.56 1.19
CA ASP A 190 14.51 31.90 1.67
C ASP A 190 15.29 33.04 1.01
N GLU A 191 16.50 32.75 0.51
CA GLU A 191 17.36 33.69 -0.23
C GLU A 191 16.95 33.82 -1.72
N GLY A 192 15.93 33.09 -2.16
CA GLY A 192 15.45 33.07 -3.54
C GLY A 192 16.32 32.26 -4.51
N ARG A 193 17.41 31.64 -4.03
CA ARG A 193 18.33 30.83 -4.84
C ARG A 193 17.81 29.39 -4.98
N PRO A 194 17.80 28.82 -6.20
CA PRO A 194 17.52 27.39 -6.40
C PRO A 194 18.51 26.47 -5.69
N ILE A 195 18.05 25.30 -5.24
CA ILE A 195 18.87 24.35 -4.48
C ILE A 195 20.04 23.83 -5.32
N ASP A 196 19.85 23.56 -6.61
CA ASP A 196 20.89 23.07 -7.52
C ASP A 196 22.04 24.08 -7.75
N GLN A 197 21.79 25.38 -7.57
CA GLN A 197 22.77 26.45 -7.77
C GLN A 197 23.73 26.64 -6.60
N TYR A 198 23.51 25.96 -5.47
CA TYR A 198 24.50 25.97 -4.38
C TYR A 198 25.72 25.15 -4.81
N PRO A 199 26.97 25.66 -4.67
CA PRO A 199 28.16 24.94 -5.12
C PRO A 199 28.32 23.53 -4.52
N THR A 200 27.88 23.34 -3.27
CA THR A 200 27.88 22.02 -2.61
C THR A 200 26.92 21.02 -3.23
N ASN A 201 26.00 21.48 -4.09
CA ASN A 201 25.00 20.66 -4.77
C ASN A 201 25.35 20.36 -6.24
N ALA A 202 26.48 20.85 -6.75
CA ALA A 202 26.83 20.76 -8.16
C ALA A 202 27.00 19.30 -8.67
N ALA A 203 27.26 18.35 -7.77
CA ALA A 203 27.40 16.93 -8.10
C ALA A 203 26.08 16.15 -8.16
N TYR A 204 24.95 16.80 -7.84
CA TYR A 204 23.63 16.16 -7.73
C TYR A 204 22.69 16.60 -8.85
N GLY A 205 21.71 15.76 -9.18
CA GLY A 205 20.79 16.00 -10.27
C GLY A 205 19.84 17.16 -9.99
N ALA A 206 19.84 18.17 -10.88
CA ALA A 206 18.89 19.28 -10.86
C ALA A 206 17.41 18.83 -10.93
N HIS A 207 17.16 17.63 -11.45
CA HIS A 207 15.83 17.04 -11.59
C HIS A 207 15.35 16.24 -10.38
N GLU A 208 16.22 16.04 -9.39
CA GLU A 208 15.89 15.32 -8.18
C GLU A 208 14.89 16.12 -7.32
N PRO A 209 14.00 15.46 -6.56
CA PRO A 209 13.20 16.15 -5.58
C PRO A 209 14.10 16.76 -4.50
N VAL A 210 13.64 17.88 -3.94
CA VAL A 210 14.23 18.40 -2.70
C VAL A 210 13.65 17.67 -1.51
N VAL A 211 14.52 17.13 -0.67
CA VAL A 211 14.20 16.58 0.64
C VAL A 211 14.47 17.65 1.68
N GLU A 212 13.45 18.00 2.45
CA GLU A 212 13.58 18.87 3.62
C GLU A 212 13.98 18.03 4.83
N ALA A 213 15.01 18.48 5.54
CA ALA A 213 15.52 17.81 6.73
C ALA A 213 16.02 18.82 7.77
N VAL A 214 16.09 18.37 9.01
CA VAL A 214 16.62 19.14 10.15
C VAL A 214 17.88 18.45 10.67
N TYR A 215 18.89 19.22 11.09
CA TYR A 215 20.07 18.62 11.70
C TYR A 215 19.72 18.02 13.06
N ALA A 216 20.14 16.78 13.30
CA ALA A 216 19.84 16.08 14.55
C ALA A 216 20.41 16.82 15.78
N GLU A 217 21.56 17.49 15.63
CA GLU A 217 22.18 18.32 16.68
C GLU A 217 21.35 19.55 17.08
N SER A 218 20.38 19.95 16.26
CA SER A 218 19.45 21.05 16.56
C SER A 218 18.20 20.60 17.29
N LEU A 219 17.99 19.28 17.45
CA LEU A 219 16.87 18.71 18.17
C LEU A 219 17.19 18.58 19.66
N GLY A 220 16.17 18.70 20.50
CA GLY A 220 16.33 18.53 21.93
C GLY A 220 15.00 18.46 22.66
N PRO A 221 15.01 18.35 24.01
CA PRO A 221 13.79 18.17 24.80
C PRO A 221 12.75 19.27 24.63
N ALA A 222 13.19 20.47 24.23
CA ALA A 222 12.35 21.65 24.04
C ALA A 222 12.07 22.00 22.57
N HIS A 223 12.75 21.35 21.61
CA HIS A 223 12.62 21.66 20.18
C HIS A 223 12.46 20.37 19.39
N GLY A 224 11.24 20.13 18.93
CA GLY A 224 10.91 18.99 18.10
C GLY A 224 11.32 19.20 16.64
N ILE A 225 11.07 18.17 15.84
CA ILE A 225 11.35 18.17 14.39
C ILE A 225 10.59 19.31 13.68
N ASP A 226 9.38 19.65 14.14
CA ASP A 226 8.56 20.71 13.55
C ASP A 226 9.05 22.12 13.86
N ASP A 227 9.77 22.31 14.99
CA ASP A 227 10.23 23.62 15.45
C ASP A 227 11.64 23.96 14.96
N ALA A 228 12.41 22.94 14.58
CA ALA A 228 13.78 23.10 14.13
C ALA A 228 13.86 23.73 12.73
N ARG A 229 14.97 24.44 12.47
CA ARG A 229 15.22 25.03 11.15
C ARG A 229 15.38 23.93 10.10
N ARG A 230 14.53 23.99 9.07
CA ARG A 230 14.54 23.07 7.93
C ARG A 230 15.54 23.52 6.86
N TYR A 231 16.16 22.54 6.23
CA TYR A 231 17.10 22.71 5.14
C TYR A 231 16.72 21.79 3.97
N GLY A 232 16.83 22.28 2.75
CA GLY A 232 16.56 21.49 1.54
C GLY A 232 17.82 20.88 0.94
N PHE A 233 17.73 19.63 0.52
CA PHE A 233 18.82 18.88 -0.11
C PHE A 233 18.33 18.12 -1.35
N PRO A 234 19.13 17.98 -2.43
CA PRO A 234 18.86 17.00 -3.47
C PRO A 234 18.77 15.58 -2.87
N ALA A 235 17.81 14.77 -3.31
CA ALA A 235 17.55 13.45 -2.72
C ALA A 235 18.81 12.56 -2.64
N SER A 236 19.60 12.49 -3.71
CA SER A 236 20.77 11.60 -3.78
C SER A 236 21.98 12.08 -2.96
N ARG A 237 21.91 13.28 -2.35
CA ARG A 237 22.86 13.79 -1.35
C ARG A 237 22.67 13.15 0.02
N LEU A 238 21.44 12.75 0.34
CA LEU A 238 21.10 12.12 1.61
C LEU A 238 21.26 10.61 1.51
N VAL A 239 21.92 10.03 2.49
CA VAL A 239 22.14 8.58 2.58
C VAL A 239 21.42 8.07 3.82
N PRO A 240 20.50 7.09 3.72
CA PRO A 240 19.89 6.47 4.88
C PRO A 240 20.96 5.97 5.86
N VAL A 241 20.72 6.16 7.15
CA VAL A 241 21.52 5.51 8.18
C VAL A 241 20.78 4.24 8.54
N ASP A 242 21.45 3.10 8.45
CA ASP A 242 20.98 1.88 9.10
C ASP A 242 21.03 2.14 10.62
N VAL A 243 19.91 2.62 11.16
CA VAL A 243 19.64 2.54 12.58
C VAL A 243 19.20 1.11 12.81
N ASP A 244 20.19 0.22 13.03
CA ASP A 244 19.94 -1.06 13.67
C ASP A 244 19.09 -0.76 14.91
N ARG A 245 17.84 -1.23 14.87
CA ARG A 245 16.95 -1.22 16.03
C ARG A 245 17.58 -2.23 16.98
N GLU A 246 18.37 -1.75 17.93
CA GLU A 246 18.84 -2.57 19.05
C GLU A 246 17.62 -3.32 19.63
N GLU A 247 17.66 -4.66 19.54
CA GLU A 247 16.64 -5.61 20.02
C GLU A 247 16.45 -5.53 21.54
#